data_AF-C5L9H0-F1
#
_entry.id   AF-C5L9H0-F1
#
_cell.length_a   1.000
_cell.length_b   1.000
_cell.length_c   1.000
_cell.angle_alpha   90.00
_cell.angle_beta   90.00
_cell.angle_gamma   90.00
#
_symmetry.space_group_name_H-M   'P 1'
#
loop_
_entity.id
_entity.type
_entity.pdbx_description
1 polymer ?
#
loop_
_entity_poly.entity_id
_entity_poly.type
_entity_poly.pdbx_seq_one_letter_code
_entity_poly.pdbx_strand_id
1 'polypeptide(L)'
;MAIATPLLSPGRLPDLTPAARGPPGFFDAGSPFSCSTLLFTASIGSGVLALPSAAKDVGLYLGIFILMVAGLITAISDAILGQAVSISGQKTYGGILAWSLANSKGNLDRGNYRLPAFDAFMTVYQGAAIVTYLIFLGDFIPSVLQAWLQISLSRTLALVSIVYIVVLPLSVGSEISSLRAVGSFSIWVMLSTAVLALCKIPWSELDTDRPNNMTHVGFNWRQGKSQQD
;
A
#
# COMPACT_ATOMS: atom_id res chain seq x y z
N MET A 1 -0.48 -13.46 37.43
CA MET A 1 -0.10 -14.44 36.39
C MET A 1 0.91 -13.74 35.49
N ALA A 2 2.20 -14.00 35.75
CA ALA A 2 3.32 -13.28 35.16
C ALA A 2 3.64 -13.86 33.78
N ILE A 3 3.52 -13.06 32.73
CA ILE A 3 4.01 -13.41 31.39
C ILE A 3 5.45 -12.94 31.34
N ALA A 4 6.37 -13.90 31.48
CA ALA A 4 7.79 -13.69 31.54
C ALA A 4 8.32 -13.07 30.24
N THR A 5 8.91 -11.89 30.36
CA THR A 5 9.92 -11.36 29.43
C THR A 5 11.14 -12.29 29.44
N PRO A 6 11.56 -12.89 28.32
CA PRO A 6 12.84 -13.58 28.28
C PRO A 6 13.97 -12.54 28.31
N LEU A 7 14.68 -12.54 29.43
CA LEU A 7 15.95 -11.86 29.67
C LEU A 7 17.00 -12.25 28.61
N LEU A 8 17.82 -11.25 28.26
CA LEU A 8 19.08 -11.38 27.52
C LEU A 8 19.81 -12.70 27.81
N SER A 9 20.00 -13.51 26.77
CA SER A 9 21.05 -14.54 26.76
C SER A 9 22.32 -13.93 26.15
N PRO A 10 23.41 -13.75 26.92
CA PRO A 10 24.68 -13.31 26.38
C PRO A 10 25.42 -14.55 25.86
N GLY A 11 25.39 -14.78 24.55
CA GLY A 11 26.23 -15.84 23.95
C GLY A 11 25.58 -16.65 22.83
N ARG A 12 25.13 -15.99 21.77
CA ARG A 12 25.15 -16.55 20.41
C ARG A 12 25.16 -15.39 19.43
N LEU A 13 26.35 -15.00 18.99
CA LEU A 13 26.48 -14.36 17.68
C LEU A 13 25.85 -15.36 16.70
N PRO A 14 24.82 -15.00 15.92
CA PRO A 14 24.45 -15.81 14.77
C PRO A 14 25.70 -15.86 13.90
N ASP A 15 26.17 -17.08 13.59
CA ASP A 15 27.25 -17.34 12.66
C ASP A 15 27.02 -16.52 11.38
N LEU A 16 27.68 -15.37 11.28
CA LEU A 16 27.80 -14.57 10.07
C LEU A 16 28.95 -15.15 9.26
N THR A 17 28.86 -16.44 8.93
CA THR A 17 29.65 -17.02 7.83
C THR A 17 28.85 -16.80 6.54
N PRO A 18 29.23 -15.85 5.66
CA PRO A 18 28.61 -15.64 4.35
C PRO A 18 29.06 -16.73 3.35
N ALA A 19 28.99 -18.01 3.75
CA ALA A 19 29.69 -19.11 3.06
C ALA A 19 28.76 -20.25 2.61
N ALA A 20 27.53 -19.97 2.14
CA ALA A 20 26.70 -21.00 1.51
C ALA A 20 25.52 -20.52 0.64
N ARG A 21 25.40 -19.23 0.30
CA ARG A 21 24.39 -18.81 -0.70
C ARG A 21 25.12 -18.51 -2.00
N GLY A 22 24.85 -19.30 -3.04
CA GLY A 22 25.23 -18.95 -4.40
C GLY A 22 24.69 -17.55 -4.78
N PRO A 23 25.10 -16.99 -5.94
CA PRO A 23 24.57 -15.70 -6.37
C PRO A 23 23.03 -15.76 -6.29
N PRO A 24 22.38 -14.86 -5.53
CA PRO A 24 20.94 -14.91 -5.37
C PRO A 24 20.32 -14.85 -6.76
N GLY A 25 19.48 -15.83 -7.08
CA GLY A 25 18.72 -15.81 -8.31
C GLY A 25 17.91 -14.52 -8.41
N PHE A 26 17.54 -14.10 -9.62
CA PHE A 26 16.83 -12.85 -9.87
C PHE A 26 15.56 -12.70 -9.00
N PHE A 27 14.94 -13.81 -8.60
CA PHE A 27 13.73 -13.89 -7.76
C PHE A 27 13.96 -14.47 -6.34
N ASP A 28 15.21 -14.64 -5.92
CA ASP A 28 15.52 -15.23 -4.61
C ASP A 28 15.31 -14.26 -3.44
N ALA A 29 15.09 -14.80 -2.24
CA ALA A 29 14.82 -14.02 -1.04
C ALA A 29 16.04 -13.19 -0.61
N GLY A 30 15.90 -11.86 -0.70
CA GLY A 30 16.97 -10.90 -0.43
C GLY A 30 17.65 -10.32 -1.67
N SER A 31 17.21 -10.69 -2.88
CA SER A 31 17.64 -10.01 -4.11
C SER A 31 17.18 -8.55 -4.12
N PRO A 32 18.06 -7.57 -4.46
CA PRO A 32 17.70 -6.16 -4.53
C PRO A 32 16.59 -5.89 -5.55
N PHE A 33 16.54 -6.69 -6.63
CA PHE A 33 15.49 -6.60 -7.63
C PHE A 33 14.14 -7.03 -7.06
N SER A 34 14.09 -8.16 -6.35
CA SER A 34 12.87 -8.64 -5.72
C SER A 34 12.36 -7.72 -4.61
N CYS A 35 13.27 -7.09 -3.85
CA CYS A 35 12.88 -6.10 -2.85
C CYS A 35 12.32 -4.85 -3.52
N SER A 36 12.95 -4.37 -4.59
CA SER A 36 12.48 -3.20 -5.34
C SER A 36 11.10 -3.42 -5.98
N THR A 37 10.86 -4.59 -6.57
CA THR A 37 9.54 -4.92 -7.14
C THR A 37 8.46 -5.04 -6.08
N LEU A 38 8.79 -5.59 -4.91
CA LEU A 38 7.86 -5.67 -3.79
C LEU A 38 7.53 -4.28 -3.23
N LEU A 39 8.53 -3.41 -3.05
CA LEU A 39 8.33 -2.03 -2.61
C LEU A 39 7.50 -1.22 -3.62
N PHE A 40 7.78 -1.40 -4.91
CA PHE A 40 7.01 -0.76 -5.99
C PHE A 40 5.55 -1.22 -5.98
N THR A 41 5.31 -2.52 -5.85
CA THR A 41 3.95 -3.07 -5.80
C THR A 41 3.21 -2.64 -4.53
N ALA A 42 3.91 -2.55 -3.39
CA ALA A 42 3.31 -2.05 -2.15
C ALA A 42 2.96 -0.56 -2.23
N SER A 43 3.72 0.22 -3.00
CA SER A 43 3.48 1.64 -3.22
C SER A 43 2.35 1.91 -4.22
N ILE A 44 2.23 1.08 -5.26
CA ILE A 44 1.16 1.15 -6.26
C ILE A 44 -0.05 0.36 -5.77
N GLY A 45 -0.89 1.04 -4.97
CA GLY A 45 -2.16 0.50 -4.48
C GLY A 45 -3.38 0.97 -5.27
N SER A 46 -4.56 0.62 -4.76
CA SER A 46 -5.86 1.09 -5.28
C SER A 46 -6.01 2.62 -5.27
N GLY A 47 -5.22 3.33 -4.46
CA GLY A 47 -5.21 4.79 -4.40
C GLY A 47 -4.91 5.47 -5.74
N VAL A 48 -4.22 4.81 -6.67
CA VAL A 48 -3.95 5.35 -8.01
C VAL A 48 -5.24 5.63 -8.79
N LEU A 49 -6.30 4.86 -8.53
CA LEU A 49 -7.61 5.04 -9.18
C LEU A 49 -8.33 6.32 -8.71
N ALA A 50 -7.98 6.83 -7.52
CA ALA A 50 -8.52 8.08 -7.00
C ALA A 50 -7.74 9.32 -7.46
N LEU A 51 -6.51 9.15 -7.98
CA LEU A 51 -5.65 10.26 -8.41
C LEU A 51 -6.31 11.17 -9.47
N PRO A 52 -7.01 10.66 -10.51
CA PRO A 52 -7.65 11.54 -11.49
C PRO A 52 -8.75 12.41 -10.88
N SER A 53 -9.49 11.89 -9.89
CA SER A 53 -10.51 12.66 -9.18
C SER A 53 -9.87 13.73 -8.31
N ALA A 54 -8.84 13.38 -7.54
CA ALA A 54 -8.12 14.34 -6.70
C ALA A 54 -7.43 15.44 -7.52
N ALA A 55 -6.86 15.09 -8.68
CA ALA A 55 -6.23 16.05 -9.58
C ALA A 55 -7.22 17.05 -10.20
N LYS A 56 -8.50 16.65 -10.39
CA LYS A 56 -9.56 17.56 -10.84
C LYS A 56 -9.90 18.60 -9.78
N ASP A 57 -9.94 18.22 -8.51
CA ASP A 57 -10.32 19.12 -7.42
C ASP A 57 -9.20 20.08 -7.02
N VAL A 58 -7.95 19.60 -7.08
CA VAL A 58 -6.76 20.29 -6.55
C VAL A 58 -5.96 21.01 -7.66
N GLY A 59 -6.16 20.61 -8.92
CA GLY A 59 -5.40 21.07 -10.07
C GLY A 59 -4.11 20.25 -10.29
N LEU A 60 -3.73 20.11 -11.56
CA LEU A 60 -2.63 19.22 -11.98
C LEU A 60 -1.27 19.63 -11.41
N TYR A 61 -0.94 20.92 -11.43
CA TYR A 61 0.35 21.41 -10.91
C TYR A 61 0.51 21.20 -9.41
N LEU A 62 -0.52 21.54 -8.62
CA LEU A 62 -0.48 21.36 -7.17
C LEU A 62 -0.50 19.87 -6.80
N GLY A 63 -1.26 19.05 -7.52
CA GLY A 63 -1.27 17.59 -7.35
C GLY A 63 0.12 16.96 -7.57
N ILE A 64 0.81 17.34 -8.65
CA ILE A 64 2.20 16.86 -8.92
C ILE A 64 3.15 17.31 -7.82
N PHE A 65 3.05 18.56 -7.35
CA PHE A 65 3.88 19.07 -6.27
C PHE A 65 3.68 18.28 -4.97
N ILE A 66 2.44 18.02 -4.57
CA ILE A 66 2.12 17.23 -3.37
C ILE A 66 2.64 15.79 -3.50
N LEU A 67 2.47 15.16 -4.67
CA LEU A 67 2.99 13.82 -4.93
C LEU A 67 4.52 13.77 -4.85
N MET A 68 5.22 14.79 -5.36
CA MET A 68 6.67 14.90 -5.23
C MET A 68 7.12 14.99 -3.76
N VAL A 69 6.46 15.85 -2.96
CA VAL A 69 6.77 16.01 -1.54
C VAL A 69 6.49 14.70 -0.78
N ALA A 70 5.35 14.06 -1.03
CA ALA A 70 5.01 12.78 -0.44
C ALA A 70 6.05 11.70 -0.79
N GLY A 71 6.46 11.62 -2.06
CA GLY A 71 7.50 10.69 -2.52
C GLY A 71 8.84 10.93 -1.83
N LEU A 72 9.25 12.19 -1.65
CA LEU A 72 10.48 12.53 -0.95
C LEU A 72 10.44 12.13 0.53
N ILE A 73 9.33 12.40 1.21
CA ILE A 73 9.14 12.02 2.63
C ILE A 73 9.19 10.50 2.78
N THR A 74 8.52 9.75 1.90
CA THR A 74 8.55 8.29 1.92
C THR A 74 9.95 7.75 1.66
N ALA A 75 10.68 8.29 0.67
CA ALA A 75 12.04 7.85 0.35
C ALA A 75 13.01 8.06 1.52
N ILE A 76 12.92 9.20 2.22
CA ILE A 76 13.73 9.48 3.41
C ILE A 76 13.34 8.52 4.56
N SER A 77 12.04 8.30 4.77
CA SER A 77 11.54 7.42 5.82
C SER A 77 11.99 5.97 5.63
N ASP A 78 11.90 5.46 4.41
CA ASP A 78 12.35 4.11 4.04
C ASP A 78 13.87 3.96 4.18
N ALA A 79 14.65 5.00 3.83
CA ALA A 79 16.10 4.98 4.02
C ALA A 79 16.50 4.91 5.49
N ILE A 80 15.85 5.69 6.36
CA ILE A 80 16.09 5.68 7.81
C ILE A 80 15.72 4.31 8.38
N LEU A 81 14.57 3.77 7.98
CA LEU A 81 14.12 2.46 8.45
C LEU A 81 15.07 1.34 7.98
N GLY A 82 15.53 1.39 6.73
CA GLY A 82 16.50 0.44 6.18
C GLY A 82 17.82 0.44 6.96
N GLN A 83 18.32 1.63 7.30
CA GLN A 83 19.50 1.75 8.17
C GLN A 83 19.24 1.19 9.57
N ALA A 84 18.08 1.48 10.17
CA ALA A 84 17.72 0.96 11.49
C ALA A 84 17.64 -0.57 11.52
N VAL A 85 17.12 -1.21 10.46
CA VAL A 85 17.12 -2.68 10.31
C VAL A 85 18.55 -3.21 10.25
N SER A 86 19.42 -2.58 9.47
CA SER A 86 20.82 -3.04 9.31
C SER A 86 21.63 -2.98 10.62
N ILE A 87 21.37 -1.99 11.47
CA ILE A 87 22.08 -1.79 12.74
C ILE A 87 21.47 -2.65 13.87
N SER A 88 20.14 -2.71 13.96
CA SER A 88 19.45 -3.42 15.04
C SER A 88 19.37 -4.93 14.85
N GLY A 89 19.45 -5.41 13.60
CA GLY A 89 19.25 -6.81 13.23
C GLY A 89 17.81 -7.31 13.45
N GLN A 90 16.87 -6.42 13.80
CA GLN A 90 15.48 -6.77 14.09
C GLN A 90 14.68 -6.92 12.78
N LYS A 91 13.83 -7.95 12.72
CA LYS A 91 13.00 -8.26 11.54
C LYS A 91 11.56 -7.76 11.64
N THR A 92 11.17 -7.23 12.80
CA THR A 92 9.80 -6.76 13.06
C THR A 92 9.80 -5.26 13.35
N TYR A 93 8.77 -4.56 12.87
CA TYR A 93 8.60 -3.12 13.11
C TYR A 93 8.55 -2.79 14.61
N GLY A 94 7.83 -3.60 15.40
CA GLY A 94 7.79 -3.45 16.85
C GLY A 94 9.15 -3.64 17.53
N GLY A 95 9.98 -4.56 17.02
CA GLY A 95 11.34 -4.81 17.53
C GLY A 95 12.30 -3.66 17.23
N ILE A 96 12.20 -3.04 16.06
CA ILE A 96 13.01 -1.86 15.68
C ILE A 96 12.63 -0.67 16.56
N LEU A 97 11.32 -0.45 16.79
CA LEU A 97 10.85 0.62 17.66
C LEU A 97 11.29 0.40 19.11
N ALA A 98 11.19 -0.84 19.62
CA ALA A 98 11.67 -1.22 20.95
C ALA A 98 13.17 -0.93 21.11
N TRP A 99 13.96 -1.32 20.12
CA TRP A 99 15.41 -1.07 20.09
C TRP A 99 15.74 0.43 20.03
N SER A 100 15.04 1.20 19.20
CA SER A 100 15.22 2.64 19.10
C SER A 100 14.88 3.36 20.42
N LEU A 101 13.81 2.93 21.08
CA LEU A 101 13.41 3.46 22.40
C LEU A 101 14.40 3.07 23.51
N ALA A 102 14.92 1.84 23.49
CA ALA A 102 15.90 1.36 24.47
C ALA A 102 17.24 2.10 24.37
N ASN A 103 17.67 2.49 23.16
CA ASN A 103 18.90 3.25 22.94
C ASN A 103 18.77 4.77 23.20
N SER A 104 17.55 5.29 23.31
CA SER A 104 17.30 6.67 23.68
C SER A 104 17.49 6.84 25.19
N LYS A 105 18.65 7.36 25.61
CA LYS A 105 19.14 7.58 27.00
C LYS A 105 18.21 8.30 28.01
N GLY A 106 16.95 8.59 27.68
CA GLY A 106 16.00 9.26 28.57
C GLY A 106 14.75 8.43 28.84
N ASN A 107 14.62 7.92 30.07
CA ASN A 107 13.44 7.26 30.66
C ASN A 107 13.06 5.87 30.12
N LEU A 108 13.78 4.86 30.63
CA LEU A 108 13.43 3.44 30.53
C LEU A 108 12.01 3.14 31.11
N ASP A 109 11.49 3.98 32.01
CA ASP A 109 10.18 3.78 32.66
C ASP A 109 8.97 4.33 31.88
N ARG A 110 9.18 5.15 30.83
CA ARG A 110 8.09 5.63 29.94
C ARG A 110 7.89 4.74 28.71
N GLY A 111 8.65 3.65 28.59
CA GLY A 111 8.61 2.72 27.46
C GLY A 111 7.32 1.89 27.37
N ASN A 112 6.55 1.73 28.44
CA ASN A 112 5.47 0.75 28.48
C ASN A 112 4.22 1.13 27.64
N TYR A 113 3.96 2.42 27.40
CA TYR A 113 2.76 2.85 26.66
C TYR A 113 3.02 3.17 25.18
N ARG A 114 4.27 3.45 24.80
CA ARG A 114 4.63 3.88 23.43
C ARG A 114 4.61 2.72 22.43
N LEU A 115 5.06 1.54 22.85
CA LEU A 115 5.00 0.33 22.02
C LEU A 115 3.55 -0.08 21.70
N PRO A 116 2.65 -0.26 22.69
CA PRO A 116 1.27 -0.63 22.38
C PRO A 116 0.51 0.48 21.65
N ALA A 117 0.82 1.76 21.87
CA ALA A 117 0.22 2.85 21.10
C ALA A 117 0.61 2.81 19.62
N PHE A 118 1.87 2.53 19.31
CA PHE A 118 2.32 2.37 17.92
C PHE A 118 1.72 1.12 17.27
N ASP A 119 1.67 0.00 18.00
CA ASP A 119 1.07 -1.23 17.51
C ASP A 119 -0.44 -1.08 17.25
N ALA A 120 -1.15 -0.37 18.13
CA ALA A 120 -2.56 -0.01 17.93
C ALA A 120 -2.74 0.90 16.72
N PHE A 121 -1.90 1.93 16.55
CA PHE A 121 -1.93 2.81 15.38
C PHE A 121 -1.70 2.02 14.07
N MET A 122 -0.69 1.16 14.04
CA MET A 122 -0.41 0.30 12.88
C MET A 122 -1.56 -0.67 12.59
N THR A 123 -2.19 -1.22 13.63
CA THR A 123 -3.35 -2.10 13.49
C THR A 123 -4.54 -1.36 12.88
N VAL A 124 -4.83 -0.14 13.35
CA VAL A 124 -5.91 0.68 12.80
C VAL A 124 -5.60 1.08 11.35
N TYR A 125 -4.37 1.49 11.07
CA TYR A 125 -3.93 1.85 9.72
C TYR A 125 -4.08 0.67 8.73
N GLN A 126 -3.61 -0.53 9.12
CA GLN A 126 -3.76 -1.73 8.29
C GLN A 126 -5.21 -2.20 8.19
N GLY A 127 -6.00 -2.08 9.26
CA GLY A 127 -7.43 -2.36 9.23
C GLY A 127 -8.17 -1.47 8.23
N ALA A 128 -7.88 -0.17 8.22
CA ALA A 128 -8.45 0.78 7.27
C ALA A 128 -8.03 0.47 5.82
N ALA A 129 -6.79 0.03 5.60
CA ALA A 129 -6.33 -0.41 4.29
C ALA A 129 -7.12 -1.63 3.80
N ILE A 130 -7.32 -2.66 4.65
CA ILE A 130 -8.11 -3.85 4.31
C ILE A 130 -9.55 -3.48 3.95
N VAL A 131 -10.20 -2.63 4.75
CA VAL A 131 -11.57 -2.15 4.48
C VAL A 131 -11.65 -1.42 3.14
N THR A 132 -10.68 -0.56 2.85
CA THR A 132 -10.61 0.19 1.59
C THR A 132 -10.48 -0.76 0.40
N TYR A 133 -9.60 -1.77 0.49
CA TYR A 133 -9.46 -2.78 -0.55
C TYR A 133 -10.75 -3.58 -0.76
N LEU A 134 -11.46 -3.95 0.32
CA LEU A 134 -12.74 -4.64 0.21
C LEU A 134 -13.80 -3.79 -0.48
N ILE A 135 -13.92 -2.50 -0.14
CA ILE A 135 -14.87 -1.59 -0.80
C ILE A 135 -14.60 -1.52 -2.31
N PHE A 136 -13.34 -1.28 -2.69
CA PHE A 136 -12.95 -1.26 -4.11
C PHE A 136 -13.31 -2.55 -4.81
N LEU A 137 -13.00 -3.69 -4.20
CA LEU A 137 -13.27 -4.99 -4.79
C LEU A 137 -14.78 -5.27 -4.90
N GLY A 138 -15.56 -4.82 -3.93
CA GLY A 138 -17.02 -4.88 -3.95
C GLY A 138 -17.66 -4.02 -5.03
N ASP A 139 -17.03 -2.94 -5.46
CA ASP A 139 -17.51 -2.10 -6.56
C ASP A 139 -17.02 -2.63 -7.93
N PHE A 140 -15.79 -3.14 -8.02
CA PHE A 140 -15.24 -3.65 -9.30
C PHE A 140 -15.79 -5.00 -9.73
N ILE A 141 -15.92 -5.97 -8.81
CA ILE A 141 -16.26 -7.35 -9.19
C ILE A 141 -17.66 -7.46 -9.80
N PRO A 142 -18.73 -6.83 -9.25
CA PRO A 142 -20.04 -6.85 -9.89
C PRO A 142 -20.02 -6.21 -11.28
N SER A 143 -19.32 -5.08 -11.46
CA SER A 143 -19.22 -4.41 -12.75
C SER A 143 -18.48 -5.26 -13.80
N VAL A 144 -17.41 -5.95 -13.41
CA VAL A 144 -16.69 -6.87 -14.31
C VAL A 144 -17.57 -8.07 -14.64
N LEU A 145 -18.24 -8.68 -13.66
CA LEU A 145 -19.08 -9.85 -13.90
C LEU A 145 -20.28 -9.51 -14.79
N GLN A 146 -20.88 -8.33 -14.62
CA GLN A 146 -21.94 -7.85 -15.48
C GLN A 146 -21.44 -7.63 -16.91
N ALA A 147 -20.24 -7.05 -17.09
CA ALA A 147 -19.68 -6.81 -18.42
C ALA A 147 -19.37 -8.10 -19.18
N TRP A 148 -18.83 -9.12 -18.50
CA TRP A 148 -18.37 -10.36 -19.13
C TRP A 148 -19.41 -11.49 -19.15
N LEU A 149 -20.13 -11.70 -18.04
CA LEU A 149 -21.08 -12.80 -17.87
C LEU A 149 -22.55 -12.36 -17.89
N GLN A 150 -22.84 -11.05 -17.94
CA GLN A 150 -24.21 -10.50 -17.89
C GLN A 150 -24.99 -10.93 -16.62
N ILE A 151 -24.29 -11.35 -15.56
CA ILE A 151 -24.89 -11.73 -14.28
C ILE A 151 -24.93 -10.50 -13.37
N SER A 152 -26.13 -10.10 -12.95
CA SER A 152 -26.33 -9.04 -11.95
C SER A 152 -26.23 -9.62 -10.54
N LEU A 153 -25.05 -9.55 -9.94
CA LEU A 153 -24.87 -9.87 -8.52
C LEU A 153 -25.06 -8.62 -7.66
N SER A 154 -25.71 -8.78 -6.50
CA SER A 154 -25.75 -7.72 -5.49
C SER A 154 -24.35 -7.54 -4.88
N ARG A 155 -23.98 -6.28 -4.59
CA ARG A 155 -22.69 -5.90 -4.01
C ARG A 155 -22.35 -6.70 -2.74
N THR A 156 -23.36 -6.95 -1.90
CA THR A 156 -23.21 -7.73 -0.66
C THR A 156 -22.84 -9.19 -0.93
N LEU A 157 -23.46 -9.83 -1.93
CA LEU A 157 -23.13 -11.22 -2.29
C LEU A 157 -21.72 -11.33 -2.89
N ALA A 158 -21.32 -10.36 -3.71
CA ALA A 158 -19.95 -10.31 -4.25
C ALA A 158 -18.91 -10.15 -3.15
N LEU A 159 -19.12 -9.24 -2.18
CA LEU A 159 -18.21 -9.06 -1.05
C LEU A 159 -18.08 -10.31 -0.19
N VAL A 160 -19.20 -10.93 0.17
CA VAL A 160 -19.21 -12.13 1.03
C VAL A 160 -18.52 -13.31 0.33
N SER A 161 -18.76 -13.51 -0.97
CA SER A 161 -18.14 -14.60 -1.72
C SER A 161 -16.62 -14.43 -1.80
N ILE A 162 -16.12 -13.22 -2.02
CA ILE A 162 -14.67 -12.97 -2.11
C ILE A 162 -13.97 -13.15 -0.77
N VAL A 163 -14.59 -12.67 0.32
CA VAL A 163 -14.03 -12.88 1.66
C VAL A 163 -13.91 -14.37 1.96
N TYR A 164 -14.94 -15.15 1.63
CA TYR A 164 -14.96 -16.58 1.94
C TYR A 164 -14.07 -17.42 1.00
N ILE A 165 -14.04 -17.11 -0.30
CA ILE A 165 -13.35 -17.90 -1.33
C ILE A 165 -11.88 -17.50 -1.47
N VAL A 166 -11.54 -16.22 -1.28
CA VAL A 166 -10.20 -15.70 -1.55
C VAL A 166 -9.49 -15.34 -0.24
N VAL A 167 -10.08 -14.47 0.57
CA VAL A 167 -9.39 -13.89 1.75
C VAL A 167 -9.18 -14.95 2.84
N LEU A 168 -10.18 -15.77 3.12
CA LEU A 168 -10.15 -16.77 4.18
C LEU A 168 -9.09 -17.87 3.93
N PRO A 169 -9.01 -18.52 2.76
CA PRO A 169 -7.94 -19.49 2.51
C PRO A 169 -6.56 -18.84 2.41
N LEU A 170 -6.44 -17.60 1.89
CA LEU A 170 -5.16 -16.88 1.89
C LEU A 170 -4.66 -16.55 3.30
N SER A 171 -5.58 -16.29 4.24
CA SER A 171 -5.24 -15.98 5.63
C SER A 171 -4.73 -17.20 6.41
N VAL A 172 -4.99 -18.41 5.92
CA VAL A 172 -4.53 -19.68 6.51
C VAL A 172 -3.15 -20.10 5.95
N GLY A 173 -2.77 -19.62 4.77
CA GLY A 173 -1.48 -19.90 4.15
C GLY A 173 -0.33 -19.12 4.81
N SER A 174 0.57 -19.82 5.51
CA SER A 174 1.63 -19.23 6.35
C SER A 174 2.92 -18.85 5.61
N GLU A 175 2.95 -18.86 4.27
CA GLU A 175 4.18 -18.60 3.52
C GLU A 175 4.16 -17.30 2.70
N ILE A 176 4.83 -16.29 3.28
CA ILE A 176 5.10 -14.97 2.70
C ILE A 176 5.81 -15.05 1.33
N SER A 177 6.49 -16.17 1.02
CA SER A 177 7.18 -16.38 -0.27
C SER A 177 6.24 -16.42 -1.48
N SER A 178 5.02 -16.92 -1.33
CA SER A 178 4.04 -16.99 -2.43
C SER A 178 3.54 -15.60 -2.86
N LEU A 179 3.48 -14.66 -1.92
CA LEU A 179 2.99 -13.30 -2.14
C LEU A 179 3.91 -12.48 -3.06
N ARG A 180 5.20 -12.85 -3.14
CA ARG A 180 6.16 -12.20 -4.04
C ARG A 180 5.84 -12.44 -5.52
N ALA A 181 5.38 -13.64 -5.86
CA ALA A 181 4.95 -13.95 -7.22
C ALA A 181 3.70 -13.14 -7.61
N VAL A 182 2.76 -13.02 -6.66
CA VAL A 182 1.57 -12.16 -6.82
C VAL A 182 1.97 -10.69 -7.00
N GLY A 183 2.98 -10.22 -6.27
CA GLY A 183 3.49 -8.86 -6.41
C GLY A 183 3.99 -8.56 -7.83
N SER A 184 4.77 -9.49 -8.40
CA SER A 184 5.27 -9.35 -9.77
C SER A 184 4.14 -9.37 -10.81
N PHE A 185 3.10 -10.18 -10.60
CA PHE A 185 1.92 -10.21 -11.46
C PHE A 185 1.10 -8.91 -11.40
N SER A 186 0.98 -8.30 -10.21
CA SER A 186 0.27 -7.03 -10.02
C SER A 186 0.85 -5.90 -10.87
N ILE A 187 2.18 -5.84 -11.01
CA ILE A 187 2.86 -4.84 -11.85
C ILE A 187 2.41 -4.95 -13.30
N TRP A 188 2.31 -6.17 -13.84
CA TRP A 188 1.85 -6.41 -15.20
C TRP A 188 0.40 -5.98 -15.42
N VAL A 189 -0.47 -6.26 -14.44
CA VAL A 189 -1.88 -5.83 -14.48
C VAL A 189 -2.00 -4.30 -14.41
N MET A 190 -1.16 -3.64 -13.61
CA MET A 190 -1.14 -2.17 -13.53
C MET A 190 -0.62 -1.54 -14.81
N LEU A 191 0.45 -2.08 -15.39
CA LEU A 191 0.97 -1.62 -16.68
C LEU A 191 -0.07 -1.80 -17.79
N SER A 192 -0.76 -2.94 -17.86
CA SER A 192 -1.82 -3.14 -18.85
C SER A 192 -2.99 -2.18 -18.62
N THR A 193 -3.37 -1.92 -17.37
CA THR A 193 -4.40 -0.91 -17.02
C THR A 193 -3.99 0.48 -17.47
N ALA A 194 -2.72 0.87 -17.27
CA ALA A 194 -2.20 2.16 -17.72
C ALA A 194 -2.22 2.29 -19.25
N VAL A 195 -1.82 1.23 -19.98
CA VAL A 195 -1.89 1.21 -21.44
C VAL A 195 -3.34 1.31 -21.92
N LEU A 196 -4.26 0.58 -21.31
CA LEU A 196 -5.70 0.66 -21.63
C LEU A 196 -6.26 2.06 -21.37
N ALA A 197 -5.83 2.72 -20.29
CA ALA A 197 -6.20 4.09 -20.00
C ALA A 197 -5.69 5.04 -21.10
N LEU A 198 -4.42 4.92 -21.53
CA LEU A 198 -3.85 5.74 -22.61
C LEU A 198 -4.53 5.52 -23.97
N CYS A 199 -4.93 4.28 -24.27
CA CYS A 199 -5.66 3.95 -25.50
C CYS A 199 -7.09 4.48 -25.50
N LYS A 200 -7.74 4.57 -24.33
CA LYS A 200 -9.12 5.07 -24.20
C LYS A 200 -9.23 6.59 -24.15
N ILE A 201 -8.14 7.32 -23.96
CA ILE A 201 -8.16 8.78 -24.04
C ILE A 201 -8.46 9.16 -25.50
N PRO A 202 -9.58 9.84 -25.80
CA PRO A 202 -9.81 10.38 -27.12
C PRO A 202 -8.81 11.53 -27.34
N TRP A 203 -7.65 11.20 -27.90
CA TRP A 203 -6.59 12.17 -28.24
C TRP A 203 -7.08 13.30 -29.15
N SER A 204 -8.22 13.09 -29.82
CA SER A 204 -8.88 14.07 -30.69
C SER A 204 -9.55 15.24 -29.94
N GLU A 205 -9.87 15.12 -28.65
CA GLU A 205 -10.53 16.19 -27.88
C GLU A 205 -9.55 17.03 -27.05
N LEU A 206 -8.28 16.60 -26.95
CA LEU A 206 -7.26 17.26 -26.12
C LEU A 206 -6.75 18.61 -26.69
N ASP A 207 -7.07 18.93 -27.95
CA ASP A 207 -6.62 20.17 -28.61
C ASP A 207 -7.70 21.30 -28.58
N THR A 208 -8.95 20.97 -28.20
CA THR A 208 -10.05 21.96 -28.22
C THR A 208 -10.21 22.74 -26.91
N ASP A 209 -9.69 22.23 -25.79
CA ASP A 209 -9.71 22.90 -24.47
C ASP A 209 -8.43 23.73 -24.23
N ARG A 210 -8.06 24.58 -25.20
CA ARG A 210 -7.10 25.67 -24.91
C ARG A 210 -7.74 26.64 -23.91
N PRO A 211 -7.11 26.93 -22.76
CA PRO A 211 -7.66 27.83 -21.75
C PRO A 211 -7.42 29.29 -22.17
N ASN A 212 -8.29 29.81 -23.03
CA ASN A 212 -8.28 31.24 -23.36
C ASN A 212 -9.05 32.07 -22.31
N ASN A 213 -9.79 31.41 -21.40
CA ASN A 213 -10.63 32.07 -20.40
C ASN A 213 -10.27 31.62 -18.97
N MET A 214 -9.03 31.86 -18.55
CA MET A 214 -8.69 31.95 -17.12
C MET A 214 -9.25 33.26 -16.55
N THR A 215 -10.53 33.35 -16.23
CA THR A 215 -11.04 34.37 -15.27
C THR A 215 -12.34 34.03 -14.53
N HIS A 216 -13.05 32.93 -14.80
CA HIS A 216 -14.25 32.61 -14.01
C HIS A 216 -14.37 31.13 -13.67
N VAL A 217 -13.54 30.69 -12.71
CA VAL A 217 -13.86 29.49 -11.91
C VAL A 217 -14.94 29.88 -10.90
N GLY A 218 -16.16 30.04 -11.40
CA GLY A 218 -17.37 30.18 -10.59
C GLY A 218 -17.78 28.82 -10.06
N PHE A 219 -17.41 28.54 -8.82
CA PHE A 219 -17.81 27.36 -8.06
C PHE A 219 -19.33 27.40 -7.83
N ASN A 220 -20.10 26.66 -8.64
CA ASN A 220 -21.56 26.70 -8.65
C ASN A 220 -22.14 25.40 -8.05
N TRP A 221 -22.40 25.39 -6.74
CA TRP A 221 -22.91 24.26 -5.94
C TRP A 221 -24.38 23.85 -6.21
N ARG A 222 -25.00 24.28 -7.31
CA ARG A 222 -26.47 24.36 -7.42
C ARG A 222 -27.12 23.61 -8.59
N GLN A 223 -26.60 22.44 -8.96
CA GLN A 223 -27.20 21.58 -10.01
C GLN A 223 -27.40 20.13 -9.53
N GLY A 224 -27.94 19.96 -8.32
CA GLY A 224 -28.24 18.64 -7.73
C GLY A 224 -29.67 18.45 -7.23
N LYS A 225 -30.62 19.31 -7.62
CA LYS A 225 -32.04 19.18 -7.22
C LYS A 225 -32.98 19.69 -8.31
N SER A 226 -33.21 18.90 -9.36
CA SER A 226 -34.45 18.94 -10.16
C SER A 226 -34.38 17.92 -11.30
N GLN A 227 -34.48 16.63 -10.96
CA GLN A 227 -34.97 15.60 -11.88
C GLN A 227 -35.52 14.44 -11.04
N GLN A 228 -36.56 14.76 -10.26
CA GLN A 228 -37.60 13.83 -9.86
C GLN A 228 -38.89 14.57 -10.19
N ASP A 229 -39.44 14.25 -11.35
CA ASP A 229 -40.87 14.18 -11.66
C ASP A 229 -41.02 13.17 -12.80
#